data_AF-A0A2E8GS09-F1
#
_entry.id   AF-A0A2E8GS09-F1
#
_cell.length_a   1.000
_cell.length_b   1.000
_cell.length_c   1.000
_cell.angle_alpha   90.00
_cell.angle_beta   90.00
_cell.angle_gamma   90.00
#
_symmetry.space_group_name_H-M   'P 1'
#
loop_
_entity.id
_entity.type
_entity.pdbx_description
1 polymer ?
#
loop_
_entity_poly.entity_id
_entity_poly.type
_entity_poly.pdbx_seq_one_letter_code
_entity_poly.pdbx_strand_id
1 'polypeptide(L)' 'MSVELPQLDIPSSPDERDQFEKYVRDLSRDQIHKSLNQITKLLQIYDQTGEAPPVLQMMKAVLQAQLDSRQSS' A
#
# COMPACT_ATOMS: atom_id res chain seq x y z
N MET A 1 10.04 -3.36 16.77
CA MET A 1 8.73 -4.04 16.74
C MET A 1 8.39 -4.28 15.29
N SER A 2 8.18 -5.53 14.89
CA SER A 2 7.79 -5.89 13.52
C SER A 2 6.32 -5.55 13.34
N VAL A 3 6.00 -4.69 12.38
CA VAL A 3 4.61 -4.35 12.03
C VAL A 3 4.05 -5.54 11.25
N GLU A 4 3.13 -6.29 11.84
CA GLU A 4 2.46 -7.40 11.16
C GLU A 4 1.45 -6.80 10.17
N LEU A 5 1.76 -6.88 8.88
CA LEU A 5 0.91 -6.34 7.82
C LEU A 5 -0.26 -7.30 7.53
N PRO A 6 -1.44 -6.78 7.15
CA PRO A 6 -2.56 -7.62 6.77
C PRO A 6 -2.14 -8.61 5.66
N GLN A 7 -2.48 -9.89 5.84
CA GLN A 7 -2.32 -10.87 4.77
C GLN A 7 -3.43 -10.62 3.75
N LEU A 8 -3.03 -10.09 2.60
CA LEU A 8 -3.91 -9.97 1.45
C LEU A 8 -3.80 -11.26 0.64
N ASP A 9 -4.93 -11.94 0.46
CA ASP A 9 -5.09 -13.12 -0.40
C ASP A 9 -4.95 -12.73 -1.88
N ILE A 10 -3.76 -12.29 -2.28
CA ILE A 10 -3.44 -11.85 -3.63
C ILE A 10 -2.26 -12.71 -4.12
N PRO A 11 -2.31 -13.25 -5.35
CA PRO A 11 -1.21 -14.02 -5.94
C PRO A 11 -0.07 -13.09 -6.36
N SER A 12 0.56 -12.42 -5.39
CA SER A 12 1.87 -11.82 -5.55
C SER A 12 2.89 -12.79 -4.99
N SER A 13 4.02 -12.97 -5.69
CA SER A 13 5.06 -13.83 -5.14
C SER A 13 5.56 -13.22 -3.81
N PRO A 14 5.97 -14.03 -2.83
CA PRO A 14 6.54 -13.53 -1.58
C PRO A 14 7.68 -12.51 -1.82
N ASP A 15 8.48 -12.71 -2.88
CA ASP A 15 9.55 -11.79 -3.27
C ASP A 15 9.05 -10.41 -3.73
N GLU A 16 7.94 -10.35 -4.48
CA GLU A 16 7.35 -9.07 -4.91
C GLU A 16 6.84 -8.26 -3.73
N ARG A 17 6.27 -8.95 -2.73
CA ARG A 17 5.82 -8.34 -1.48
C ARG A 17 7.00 -7.79 -0.68
N ASP A 18 8.05 -8.59 -0.50
CA ASP A 18 9.26 -8.18 0.25
C ASP A 18 9.99 -6.99 -0.40
N GLN A 19 10.07 -6.96 -1.74
CA GLN A 19 10.63 -5.84 -2.48
C GLN A 19 9.80 -4.57 -2.31
N PHE A 20 8.48 -4.68 -2.39
CA PHE A 20 7.59 -3.55 -2.19
C PHE A 20 7.67 -3.02 -0.74
N GLU A 21 7.71 -3.91 0.25
CA GLU A 21 7.86 -3.53 1.66
C GLU A 21 9.17 -2.77 1.93
N LYS A 22 10.29 -3.21 1.34
CA LYS A 22 11.56 -2.48 1.41
C LYS A 22 11.45 -1.09 0.79
N TYR A 23 10.89 -1.00 -0.41
CA TYR A 23 10.68 0.28 -1.08
C TYR A 23 9.84 1.25 -0.23
N VAL A 24 8.75 0.79 0.37
CA VAL A 24 7.89 1.66 1.20
C VAL A 24 8.60 2.11 2.48
N ARG A 25 9.49 1.31 3.06
CA ARG A 25 10.30 1.75 4.21
C ARG A 25 11.20 2.93 3.86
N ASP A 26 11.74 2.96 2.64
CA ASP A 26 12.65 4.02 2.19
C ASP A 26 11.92 5.31 1.75
N LEU A 27 10.60 5.25 1.51
CA LEU A 27 9.81 6.43 1.15
C LEU A 27 9.75 7.45 2.30
N SER A 28 9.81 8.74 1.96
CA SER A 28 9.51 9.79 2.93
C SER A 28 8.01 9.81 3.28
N ARG A 29 7.66 10.40 4.42
CA ARG A 29 6.24 10.55 4.83
C ARG A 29 5.43 11.29 3.77
N ASP A 30 5.96 12.38 3.21
CA ASP A 30 5.30 13.12 2.12
C ASP A 30 5.09 12.26 0.86
N GLN A 31 6.04 11.40 0.53
CA GLN A 31 5.90 10.49 -0.60
C GLN A 31 4.80 9.45 -0.34
N ILE A 32 4.73 8.88 0.87
CA ILE A 32 3.66 7.95 1.26
C ILE A 32 2.29 8.63 1.13
N HIS A 33 2.13 9.86 1.64
CA HIS A 33 0.89 10.63 1.50
C HIS A 33 0.51 10.88 0.03
N LYS A 34 1.47 11.25 -0.82
CA LYS A 34 1.23 11.47 -2.26
C LYS A 34 0.79 10.18 -2.95
N SER A 35 1.47 9.06 -2.68
CA SER A 35 1.13 7.76 -3.24
C SER A 35 -0.25 7.29 -2.80
N LEU A 36 -0.61 7.43 -1.51
CA LEU A 36 -1.95 7.12 -1.00
C LEU A 36 -3.05 7.95 -1.69
N ASN A 37 -2.80 9.24 -1.91
CA ASN A 37 -3.75 10.11 -2.62
C ASN A 37 -3.93 9.67 -4.09
N GLN A 38 -2.84 9.32 -4.77
CA GLN A 38 -2.90 8.80 -6.15
C GLN A 38 -3.64 7.48 -6.23
N ILE A 39 -3.35 6.53 -5.34
CA ILE A 39 -4.03 5.23 -5.28
C ILE A 39 -5.52 5.41 -4.99
N THR A 40 -5.88 6.31 -4.07
CA THR A 40 -7.28 6.60 -3.77
C THR A 40 -8.04 7.10 -5.00
N LYS A 41 -7.43 7.99 -5.79
CA LYS A 41 -8.03 8.46 -7.05
C LYS A 41 -8.18 7.35 -8.08
N LEU A 42 -7.17 6.48 -8.22
CA LEU A 42 -7.25 5.34 -9.13
C LEU A 42 -8.36 4.39 -8.70
N LEU A 43 -8.45 4.05 -7.40
CA LEU A 43 -9.52 3.21 -6.87
C LEU A 43 -10.91 3.83 -7.12
N GLN A 44 -11.07 5.14 -6.99
CA GLN A 44 -12.32 5.84 -7.32
C GLN A 44 -12.68 5.76 -8.81
N ILE A 45 -11.70 5.83 -9.71
CA ILE A 45 -11.92 5.62 -11.15
C ILE A 45 -12.38 4.18 -11.40
N TYR A 46 -11.72 3.21 -10.77
CA TYR A 46 -12.07 1.80 -10.95
C TYR A 46 -13.42 1.41 -10.37
N ASP A 47 -13.83 2.03 -9.26
CA ASP A 47 -15.17 1.88 -8.68
C ASP A 47 -16.27 2.30 -9.67
N GLN A 48 -15.99 3.30 -10.53
CA GLN A 48 -16.89 3.71 -11.61
C GLN A 48 -16.89 2.76 -12.82
N THR A 49 -15.81 1.98 -13.02
CA THR A 49 -15.63 1.11 -14.20
C THR A 49 -15.84 -0.38 -13.94
N GLY A 50 -16.02 -0.81 -12.69
CA GLY A 50 -16.53 -2.14 -12.35
C GLY A 50 -15.67 -2.95 -11.37
N GLU A 51 -14.33 -2.88 -11.44
CA GLU A 51 -13.48 -3.58 -10.47
C GLU A 51 -12.09 -2.93 -10.34
N ALA A 52 -11.67 -2.74 -9.09
CA ALA A 52 -10.34 -2.22 -8.78
C ALA A 52 -9.29 -3.33 -8.81
N PRO A 53 -8.16 -3.13 -9.52
CA PRO A 53 -7.05 -4.08 -9.50
C PRO A 53 -6.62 -4.43 -8.07
N PRO A 54 -6.48 -5.72 -7.71
CA PRO A 54 -6.04 -6.15 -6.38
C PRO A 54 -4.72 -5.51 -5.93
N VAL A 55 -3.82 -5.26 -6.88
CA VAL A 55 -2.54 -4.58 -6.63
C VAL A 55 -2.72 -3.17 -6.04
N LEU A 56 -3.75 -2.42 -6.44
CA LEU A 56 -3.98 -1.08 -5.90
C LEU A 56 -4.49 -1.13 -4.46
N GLN A 57 -5.28 -2.15 -4.12
CA GLN A 57 -5.71 -2.40 -2.73
C GLN A 57 -4.50 -2.79 -1.87
N MET A 58 -3.59 -3.61 -2.39
CA MET A 58 -2.34 -3.97 -1.71
C MET A 58 -1.46 -2.75 -1.46
N MET A 59 -1.23 -1.94 -2.48
CA MET A 59 -0.42 -0.74 -2.36
C MET A 59 -1.02 0.20 -1.31
N LYS A 60 -2.35 0.38 -1.30
CA LYS A 60 -3.03 1.18 -0.28
C LYS A 60 -2.78 0.65 1.13
N ALA A 61 -2.97 -0.65 1.35
CA ALA A 61 -2.84 -1.26 2.68
C ALA A 61 -1.42 -1.14 3.25
N VAL A 62 -0.39 -1.43 2.45
CA VAL A 62 1.02 -1.36 2.89
C VAL A 62 1.44 0.08 3.17
N LEU A 63 1.06 1.02 2.30
CA LEU A 63 1.38 2.44 2.49
C LEU A 63 0.67 3.02 3.72
N GLN A 64 -0.58 2.63 3.96
CA GLN A 64 -1.35 3.06 5.14
C GLN A 64 -0.70 2.54 6.42
N ALA A 65 -0.40 1.24 6.48
CA ALA A 65 0.26 0.65 7.63
C ALA A 65 1.64 1.26 7.92
N GLN A 66 2.38 1.65 6.87
CA GLN A 66 3.66 2.35 7.06
C GLN A 66 3.51 3.82 7.46
N LEU A 67 2.38 4.44 7.17
CA LEU A 67 2.10 5.76 7.71
C LEU A 67 1.75 5.68 9.20
N ASP A 68 0.89 4.73 9.56
CA ASP A 68 0.42 4.52 10.94
C ASP A 68 1.56 4.13 11.89
N SER A 69 2.51 3.30 11.42
CA SER A 69 3.71 2.91 12.17
C SER A 69 4.59 4.11 12.53
N ARG A 70 4.65 5.12 11.65
CA ARG A 70 5.44 6.35 11.81
C ARG A 70 4.72 7.43 12.62
N GLN A 71 3.40 7.41 12.68
CA GLN A 71 2.62 8.29 13.55
C GLN A 71 2.60 7.81 15.00
N SER A 72 2.84 6.52 15.22
CA SER A 72 2.87 5.89 16.55
C SER A 72 4.25 5.96 17.22
N SER A 73 5.23 6.61 16.58
CA SER A 73 6.61 6.82 17.05
C SER A 73 6.86 8.29 17.36
#